data_AF-A0A3D5AM14-F1
#
_entry.id   AF-A0A3D5AM14-F1
#
_cell.length_a   1.000
_cell.length_b   1.000
_cell.length_c   1.000
_cell.angle_alpha   90.00
_cell.angle_beta   90.00
_cell.angle_gamma   90.00
#
_symmetry.space_group_name_H-M   'P 1'
#
loop_
_entity.id
_entity.type
_entity.pdbx_description
1 polymer ?
#
loop_
_entity_poly.entity_id
_entity_poly.type
_entity_poly.pdbx_seq_one_letter_code
_entity_poly.pdbx_strand_id
1 'polypeptide(L)'
;MLTRKVGAVLATALTLLLATPSPALAHGADAPDATNYRTVITSAPQLAGLEIRTIEAGARFQLTNHSGRNVEVLGYQGEPYLEIRPDGVYENYHSPATYLNITIAHIDPPAHADPTVPPVWQKVSDQPMYRWHDQRTLWTDTAPPPAVAAAPDQPHHLRDWVVPMRVDATALQLTGTLDWVQPPAWWVWWLIAIGGALLLALLGLLPKSRSITVVLALLATSAGVLGLVYATAREVDAGNKTIWPILGQLFTTQLWTTVTALAAIAAGVYALTRRKGEGDFALALGGAAVGLFAGMSNAAVFHRSIIPVPWDAPSGRIVIAAIIALGGGTALAAMLRLRGTAPRNVA
;
A
#
# COMPACT_ATOMS: atom_id res chain seq x y z
N MET A 1 15.27 -0.72 40.47
CA MET A 1 14.79 -1.62 39.40
C MET A 1 13.84 -0.92 38.41
N LEU A 2 12.85 -0.15 38.88
CA LEU A 2 11.93 0.60 38.02
C LEU A 2 12.66 1.63 37.13
N THR A 3 13.61 2.38 37.70
CA THR A 3 14.45 3.36 36.99
C THR A 3 15.27 2.75 35.84
N ARG A 4 15.83 1.54 36.02
CA ARG A 4 16.54 0.82 34.93
C ARG A 4 15.59 0.36 33.81
N LYS A 5 14.36 -0.05 34.15
CA LYS A 5 13.35 -0.46 33.15
C LYS A 5 12.81 0.72 32.37
N VAL A 6 12.51 1.84 33.05
CA VAL A 6 12.12 3.11 32.42
C VAL A 6 13.24 3.64 31.53
N GLY A 7 14.50 3.58 32.00
CA GLY A 7 15.67 3.95 31.21
C GLY A 7 15.83 3.10 29.95
N ALA A 8 15.56 1.79 30.00
CA ALA A 8 15.61 0.94 28.81
C ALA A 8 14.49 1.26 27.80
N VAL A 9 13.28 1.57 28.26
CA VAL A 9 12.16 2.00 27.40
C VAL A 9 12.49 3.33 26.73
N LEU A 10 12.99 4.31 27.50
CA LEU A 10 13.37 5.63 26.98
C LEU A 10 14.58 5.55 26.03
N ALA A 11 15.58 4.72 26.32
CA ALA A 11 16.72 4.51 25.44
C ALA A 11 16.27 3.87 24.11
N THR A 12 15.42 2.85 24.16
CA THR A 12 14.87 2.21 22.95
C THR A 12 14.02 3.19 22.14
N ALA A 13 13.21 4.02 22.81
CA ALA A 13 12.44 5.10 22.19
C ALA A 13 13.35 6.09 21.46
N LEU A 14 14.40 6.56 22.14
CA LEU A 14 15.36 7.50 21.59
C LEU A 14 16.13 6.88 20.41
N THR A 15 16.54 5.62 20.49
CA THR A 15 17.19 4.92 19.37
C THR A 15 16.26 4.74 18.17
N LEU A 16 14.99 4.41 18.38
CA LEU A 16 14.00 4.28 17.30
C LEU A 16 13.60 5.64 16.68
N LEU A 17 13.58 6.71 17.47
CA LEU A 17 13.33 8.08 17.00
C LEU A 17 14.53 8.66 16.23
N LEU A 18 15.75 8.30 16.60
CA LEU A 18 16.99 8.76 15.96
C LEU A 18 17.45 7.88 14.81
N ALA A 19 17.00 6.62 14.74
CA ALA A 19 17.19 5.78 13.58
C ALA A 19 16.31 6.32 12.46
N THR A 20 16.90 6.92 11.43
CA THR A 20 16.24 7.15 10.16
C THR A 20 16.24 5.84 9.41
N PRO A 21 15.14 5.06 9.34
CA PRO A 21 15.12 3.95 8.41
C PRO A 21 15.28 4.55 7.01
N SER A 22 16.37 4.20 6.33
CA SER A 22 16.37 4.24 4.87
C SER A 22 15.18 3.39 4.43
N PRO A 23 14.31 3.85 3.53
CA PRO A 23 13.22 3.02 3.04
C PRO A 23 13.83 1.71 2.57
N ALA A 24 13.50 0.61 3.23
CA ALA A 24 13.84 -0.70 2.72
C ALA A 24 13.09 -0.81 1.39
N LEU A 25 13.83 -0.87 0.28
CA LEU A 25 13.26 -1.22 -1.03
C LEU A 25 12.85 -2.69 -0.96
N ALA A 26 11.71 -2.95 -0.33
CA ALA A 26 11.04 -4.23 -0.44
C ALA A 26 10.47 -4.29 -1.86
N HIS A 27 11.18 -4.97 -2.76
CA HIS A 27 10.66 -5.36 -4.07
C HIS A 27 9.35 -6.11 -3.88
N GLY A 28 8.27 -5.70 -4.56
CA GLY A 28 7.01 -6.43 -4.51
C GLY A 28 5.87 -5.92 -5.39
N ALA A 29 5.85 -4.64 -5.77
CA ALA A 29 4.84 -4.12 -6.70
C ALA A 29 5.41 -2.95 -7.51
N ASP A 30 5.04 -2.87 -8.79
CA ASP A 30 5.41 -1.74 -9.65
C ASP A 30 4.72 -0.43 -9.22
N ALA A 31 3.65 -0.52 -8.42
CA ALA A 31 2.95 0.63 -7.85
C ALA A 31 3.51 1.02 -6.48
N PRO A 32 3.70 2.32 -6.19
CA PRO A 32 4.24 2.78 -4.92
C PRO A 32 3.24 2.56 -3.76
N ASP A 33 3.77 2.25 -2.57
CA ASP A 33 2.95 2.12 -1.35
C ASP A 33 2.26 3.42 -0.92
N ALA A 34 2.73 4.58 -1.41
CA ALA A 34 2.09 5.88 -1.32
C ALA A 34 2.78 6.90 -2.25
N THR A 35 2.10 7.98 -2.64
CA THR A 35 2.63 9.01 -3.55
C THR A 35 2.17 10.43 -3.17
N ASN A 36 2.88 11.44 -3.67
CA ASN A 36 2.45 12.84 -3.63
C ASN A 36 1.86 13.31 -4.96
N TYR A 37 1.92 12.49 -6.01
CA TYR A 37 1.39 12.79 -7.32
C TYR A 37 -0.04 12.26 -7.42
N ARG A 38 -1.00 13.16 -7.62
CA ARG A 38 -2.42 12.83 -7.78
C ARG A 38 -2.78 12.85 -9.26
N THR A 39 -3.20 11.70 -9.75
CA THR A 39 -3.80 11.55 -11.09
C THR A 39 -5.32 11.64 -10.97
N VAL A 40 -5.94 12.57 -11.70
CA VAL A 40 -7.40 12.78 -11.70
C VAL A 40 -7.93 12.66 -13.11
N ILE A 41 -8.95 11.82 -13.32
CA ILE A 41 -9.75 11.83 -14.55
C ILE A 41 -10.73 13.00 -14.46
N THR A 42 -10.64 13.96 -15.38
CA THR A 42 -11.56 15.11 -15.46
C THR A 42 -12.70 14.87 -16.44
N SER A 43 -12.45 14.10 -17.50
CA SER A 43 -13.48 13.69 -18.46
C SER A 43 -13.18 12.28 -18.99
N ALA A 44 -14.22 11.49 -19.17
CA ALA A 44 -14.16 10.16 -19.76
C ALA A 44 -15.15 10.04 -20.92
N PRO A 45 -14.90 9.16 -21.90
CA PRO A 45 -15.81 8.96 -23.02
C PRO A 45 -17.23 8.57 -22.56
N GLN A 46 -18.25 9.22 -23.13
CA GLN A 46 -19.65 8.89 -22.87
C GLN A 46 -20.07 7.66 -23.70
N LEU A 47 -19.60 6.48 -23.30
CA LEU A 47 -19.97 5.20 -23.91
C LEU A 47 -20.58 4.28 -22.85
N ALA A 48 -21.83 3.87 -23.06
CA ALA A 48 -22.52 2.97 -22.14
C ALA A 48 -21.76 1.64 -22.01
N GLY A 49 -21.51 1.21 -20.77
CA GLY A 49 -20.75 -0.01 -20.48
C GLY A 49 -19.23 0.16 -20.52
N LEU A 50 -18.70 1.34 -20.85
CA LEU A 50 -17.27 1.64 -20.71
C LEU A 50 -17.02 2.28 -19.35
N GLU A 51 -16.15 1.67 -18.55
CA GLU A 51 -15.71 2.20 -17.26
C GLU A 51 -14.20 2.39 -17.25
N ILE A 52 -13.75 3.56 -16.82
CA ILE A 52 -12.33 3.87 -16.66
C ILE A 52 -12.14 4.49 -15.28
N ARG A 53 -11.13 4.01 -14.55
CA ARG A 53 -10.79 4.51 -13.23
C ARG A 53 -9.29 4.44 -12.99
N THR A 54 -8.80 5.30 -12.13
CA THR A 54 -7.48 5.15 -11.53
C THR A 54 -7.54 4.11 -10.42
N ILE A 55 -6.48 3.33 -10.27
CA ILE A 55 -6.28 2.33 -9.20
C ILE A 55 -4.86 2.48 -8.64
N GLU A 56 -4.56 1.80 -7.53
CA GLU A 56 -3.24 1.76 -6.91
C GLU A 56 -2.68 3.18 -6.64
N ALA A 57 -3.46 3.99 -5.92
CA ALA A 57 -3.16 5.41 -5.67
C ALA A 57 -2.92 6.27 -6.93
N GLY A 58 -3.44 5.86 -8.09
CA GLY A 58 -3.25 6.56 -9.37
C GLY A 58 -2.11 6.03 -10.24
N ALA A 59 -1.44 4.96 -9.81
CA ALA A 59 -0.32 4.38 -10.54
C ALA A 59 -0.73 3.67 -11.84
N ARG A 60 -1.99 3.21 -11.94
CA ARG A 60 -2.53 2.55 -13.14
C ARG A 60 -3.92 3.05 -13.48
N PHE A 61 -4.26 2.91 -14.75
CA PHE A 61 -5.67 2.85 -15.16
C PHE A 61 -6.18 1.42 -15.09
N GLN A 62 -7.46 1.28 -14.80
CA GLN A 62 -8.24 0.10 -15.14
C GLN A 62 -9.35 0.52 -16.09
N LEU A 63 -9.36 -0.07 -17.28
CA LEU A 63 -10.45 0.06 -18.24
C LEU A 63 -11.24 -1.25 -18.26
N THR A 64 -12.57 -1.15 -18.22
CA THR A 64 -13.49 -2.29 -18.37
C THR A 64 -14.51 -1.95 -19.45
N ASN A 65 -14.68 -2.85 -20.42
CA ASN A 65 -15.53 -2.61 -21.58
C ASN A 65 -16.65 -3.67 -21.69
N HIS A 66 -17.86 -3.26 -21.33
CA HIS A 66 -19.09 -4.02 -21.54
C HIS A 66 -20.03 -3.34 -22.54
N SER A 67 -19.50 -2.43 -23.38
CA SER A 67 -20.30 -1.70 -24.38
C SER A 67 -20.75 -2.56 -25.57
N GLY A 68 -20.17 -3.75 -25.75
CA GLY A 68 -20.36 -4.59 -26.93
C GLY A 68 -19.60 -4.11 -28.17
N ARG A 69 -18.80 -3.04 -28.05
CA ARG A 69 -17.99 -2.46 -29.13
C ARG A 69 -16.50 -2.62 -28.85
N ASN A 70 -15.68 -2.58 -29.89
CA ASN A 70 -14.24 -2.61 -29.73
C ASN A 70 -13.74 -1.21 -29.33
N VAL A 71 -13.06 -1.14 -28.20
CA VAL A 71 -12.48 0.11 -27.70
C VAL A 71 -10.98 0.03 -27.87
N GLU A 72 -10.44 0.87 -28.73
CA GLU A 72 -9.02 0.99 -29.00
C GLU A 72 -8.41 2.12 -28.17
N VAL A 73 -7.29 1.86 -27.51
CA VAL A 73 -6.45 2.88 -26.85
C VAL A 73 -5.24 3.12 -27.72
N LEU A 74 -4.91 4.39 -27.98
CA LEU A 74 -3.77 4.75 -28.82
C LEU A 74 -2.50 4.98 -27.97
N GLY A 75 -1.38 4.56 -28.54
CA GLY A 75 -0.04 4.73 -28.00
C GLY A 75 0.50 6.14 -28.16
N TYR A 76 1.75 6.34 -27.75
CA TYR A 76 2.34 7.67 -27.57
C TYR A 76 2.58 8.43 -28.87
N GLN A 77 2.59 7.73 -30.00
CA GLN A 77 2.75 8.29 -31.34
C GLN A 77 1.44 8.23 -32.14
N GLY A 78 0.32 7.91 -31.49
CA GLY A 78 -1.00 7.77 -32.11
C GLY A 78 -1.23 6.40 -32.77
N GLU A 79 -0.31 5.46 -32.61
CA GLU A 79 -0.43 4.09 -33.10
C GLU A 79 -1.46 3.28 -32.29
N PRO A 80 -2.11 2.25 -32.85
CA PRO A 80 -2.92 1.33 -32.06
C PRO A 80 -2.08 0.64 -30.98
N TYR A 81 -2.50 0.72 -29.72
CA TYR A 81 -1.80 0.09 -28.60
C TYR A 81 -2.62 -1.07 -27.99
N LEU A 82 -3.81 -0.78 -27.46
CA LEU A 82 -4.70 -1.79 -26.89
C LEU A 82 -6.00 -1.86 -27.67
N GLU A 83 -6.56 -3.05 -27.80
CA GLU A 83 -7.93 -3.25 -28.23
C GLU A 83 -8.68 -4.07 -27.17
N ILE A 84 -9.60 -3.41 -26.46
CA ILE A 84 -10.45 -4.03 -25.46
C ILE A 84 -11.76 -4.38 -26.16
N ARG A 85 -11.91 -5.67 -26.47
CA ARG A 85 -13.05 -6.24 -27.19
C ARG A 85 -13.98 -6.96 -26.21
N PRO A 86 -15.22 -7.29 -26.61
CA PRO A 86 -16.13 -8.08 -25.77
C PRO A 86 -15.58 -9.47 -25.39
N ASP A 87 -14.69 -10.05 -26.20
CA ASP A 87 -14.11 -11.39 -26.03
C ASP A 87 -12.74 -11.40 -25.33
N GLY A 88 -12.20 -10.22 -24.97
CA GLY A 88 -10.90 -10.13 -24.31
C GLY A 88 -10.13 -8.86 -24.65
N VAL A 89 -8.87 -8.82 -24.21
CA VAL A 89 -7.94 -7.72 -24.48
C VAL A 89 -6.84 -8.19 -25.41
N TYR A 90 -6.49 -7.33 -26.36
CA TYR A 90 -5.42 -7.52 -27.32
C TYR A 90 -4.42 -6.37 -27.22
N GLU A 91 -3.13 -6.69 -27.20
CA GLU A 91 -2.03 -5.75 -27.30
C GLU A 91 -1.42 -5.77 -28.69
N ASN A 92 -1.03 -4.61 -29.19
CA ASN A 92 -0.27 -4.52 -30.43
C ASN A 92 1.20 -4.79 -30.15
N TYR A 93 1.70 -5.91 -30.68
CA TYR A 93 3.11 -6.32 -30.56
C TYR A 93 4.10 -5.27 -31.09
N HIS A 94 3.71 -4.48 -32.08
CA HIS A 94 4.53 -3.42 -32.67
C HIS A 94 4.39 -2.06 -31.98
N SER A 95 3.46 -1.87 -31.04
CA SER A 95 3.36 -0.59 -30.34
C SER A 95 4.47 -0.44 -29.29
N PRO A 96 5.24 0.65 -29.31
CA PRO A 96 6.13 1.02 -28.20
C PRO A 96 5.42 1.08 -26.84
N ALA A 97 4.14 1.48 -26.82
CA ALA A 97 3.37 1.62 -25.59
C ALA A 97 3.18 0.27 -24.87
N THR A 98 3.15 -0.85 -25.59
CA THR A 98 3.11 -2.21 -25.01
C THR A 98 4.26 -2.48 -24.06
N TYR A 99 5.44 -1.93 -24.35
CA TYR A 99 6.65 -2.15 -23.55
C TYR A 99 6.84 -1.05 -22.51
N LEU A 100 6.54 0.19 -22.86
CA LEU A 100 6.65 1.34 -21.96
C LEU A 100 5.67 1.28 -20.78
N ASN A 101 4.55 0.57 -20.91
CA ASN A 101 3.47 0.59 -19.91
C ASN A 101 3.48 -0.60 -18.95
N ILE A 102 4.47 -1.49 -19.07
CA ILE A 102 4.61 -2.68 -18.23
C ILE A 102 4.85 -2.27 -16.77
N THR A 103 5.72 -1.27 -16.55
CA THR A 103 6.08 -0.78 -15.22
C THR A 103 6.12 0.75 -15.21
N ILE A 104 6.20 1.36 -14.02
CA ILE A 104 6.43 2.81 -13.89
C ILE A 104 7.87 3.19 -14.31
N ALA A 105 8.82 2.26 -14.20
CA ALA A 105 10.19 2.50 -14.62
C ALA A 105 10.31 2.54 -16.15
N HIS A 106 11.21 3.39 -16.64
CA HIS A 106 11.51 3.44 -18.07
C HIS A 106 12.19 2.13 -18.52
N ILE A 107 11.62 1.53 -19.56
CA ILE A 107 12.17 0.35 -20.24
C ILE A 107 12.22 0.69 -21.72
N ASP A 108 13.41 0.61 -22.32
CA ASP A 108 13.57 0.86 -23.75
C ASP A 108 12.79 -0.19 -24.56
N PRO A 109 11.89 0.24 -25.46
CA PRO A 109 11.18 -0.69 -26.34
C PRO A 109 12.16 -1.47 -27.23
N PRO A 110 11.87 -2.74 -27.54
CA PRO A 110 12.67 -3.52 -28.49
C PRO A 110 12.56 -2.93 -29.90
N ALA A 111 13.53 -3.23 -30.76
CA ALA A 111 13.61 -2.66 -32.10
C ALA A 111 12.40 -2.95 -33.01
N HIS A 112 11.67 -4.04 -32.76
CA HIS A 112 10.44 -4.37 -33.51
C HIS A 112 9.21 -3.60 -33.03
N ALA A 113 9.29 -2.86 -31.92
CA ALA A 113 8.25 -1.96 -31.48
C ALA A 113 8.29 -0.69 -32.33
N ASP A 114 7.84 -0.82 -33.58
CA ASP A 114 7.79 0.24 -34.58
C ASP A 114 6.34 0.72 -34.75
N PRO A 115 6.00 1.96 -34.36
CA PRO A 115 4.65 2.50 -34.45
C PRO A 115 4.20 2.79 -35.89
N THR A 116 5.09 2.69 -36.88
CA THR A 116 4.80 2.96 -38.29
C THR A 116 4.33 1.74 -39.07
N VAL A 117 4.48 0.53 -38.51
CA VAL A 117 4.04 -0.71 -39.16
C VAL A 117 2.63 -1.11 -38.73
N PRO A 118 1.89 -1.89 -39.54
CA PRO A 118 0.55 -2.36 -39.17
C PRO A 118 0.54 -3.14 -37.85
N PRO A 119 -0.58 -3.06 -37.08
CA PRO A 119 -0.67 -3.71 -35.78
C PRO A 119 -0.70 -5.24 -35.91
N VAL A 120 -0.03 -5.91 -34.98
CA VAL A 120 -0.11 -7.36 -34.80
C VAL A 120 -0.70 -7.61 -33.42
N TRP A 121 -1.97 -8.00 -33.40
CA TRP A 121 -2.74 -8.18 -32.17
C TRP A 121 -2.41 -9.51 -31.49
N GLN A 122 -2.00 -9.43 -30.23
CA GLN A 122 -1.79 -10.58 -29.35
C GLN A 122 -2.81 -10.55 -28.23
N LYS A 123 -3.56 -11.64 -28.05
CA LYS A 123 -4.53 -11.74 -26.96
C LYS A 123 -3.79 -11.92 -25.64
N VAL A 124 -4.08 -11.06 -24.66
CA VAL A 124 -3.44 -11.06 -23.33
C VAL A 124 -4.42 -11.32 -22.19
N SER A 125 -5.72 -11.26 -22.45
CA SER A 125 -6.76 -11.54 -21.46
C SER A 125 -8.03 -12.04 -22.14
N ASP A 126 -8.73 -12.97 -21.51
CA ASP A 126 -10.09 -13.39 -21.88
C ASP A 126 -11.18 -12.51 -21.26
N GLN A 127 -10.81 -11.61 -20.34
CA GLN A 127 -11.72 -10.64 -19.75
C GLN A 127 -11.64 -9.32 -20.52
N PRO A 128 -12.74 -8.59 -20.72
CA PRO A 128 -12.74 -7.29 -21.39
C PRO A 128 -12.28 -6.17 -20.43
N MET A 129 -11.20 -6.41 -19.71
CA MET A 129 -10.64 -5.54 -18.68
C MET A 129 -9.12 -5.56 -18.76
N TYR A 130 -8.53 -4.37 -18.76
CA TYR A 130 -7.08 -4.21 -18.78
C TYR A 130 -6.61 -3.17 -17.77
N ARG A 131 -5.39 -3.37 -17.28
CA ARG A 131 -4.70 -2.46 -16.36
C ARG A 131 -3.31 -2.15 -16.89
N TRP A 132 -2.92 -0.88 -16.92
CA TRP A 132 -1.61 -0.47 -17.39
C TRP A 132 -1.12 0.80 -16.71
N HIS A 133 0.20 1.01 -16.71
CA HIS A 133 0.83 2.25 -16.26
C HIS A 133 0.91 3.23 -17.43
N ASP A 134 -0.04 4.17 -17.55
CA ASP A 134 0.03 5.18 -18.62
C ASP A 134 1.02 6.28 -18.27
N GLN A 135 2.12 6.34 -19.00
CA GLN A 135 3.23 7.26 -18.76
C GLN A 135 2.83 8.74 -18.91
N ARG A 136 1.75 9.04 -19.65
CA ARG A 136 1.23 10.43 -19.75
C ARG A 136 0.73 10.95 -18.41
N THR A 137 0.32 10.05 -17.53
CA THR A 137 -0.43 10.37 -16.31
C THR A 137 0.38 10.22 -15.03
N LEU A 138 1.68 9.90 -15.19
CA LEU A 138 2.60 9.65 -14.10
C LEU A 138 3.74 10.67 -14.12
N TRP A 139 4.32 10.89 -12.94
CA TRP A 139 5.64 11.48 -12.83
C TRP A 139 6.66 10.36 -12.65
N THR A 140 7.53 10.17 -13.63
CA THR A 140 8.43 9.02 -13.75
C THR A 140 9.88 9.35 -13.44
N ASP A 141 10.21 10.65 -13.39
CA ASP A 141 11.55 11.11 -13.04
C ASP A 141 11.83 10.92 -11.55
N THR A 142 13.07 10.55 -11.24
CA THR A 142 13.53 10.38 -9.85
C THR A 142 13.57 11.70 -9.09
N ALA A 143 13.84 12.80 -9.79
CA ALA A 143 13.79 14.15 -9.23
C ALA A 143 12.40 14.75 -9.38
N PRO A 144 11.89 15.48 -8.37
CA PRO A 144 10.65 16.24 -8.51
C PRO A 144 10.82 17.39 -9.53
N PRO A 145 9.73 17.88 -10.13
CA PRO A 145 9.76 19.06 -11.00
C PRO A 145 10.39 20.27 -10.28
N PRO A 146 11.10 21.17 -10.98
CA PRO A 146 11.78 22.31 -10.34
C PRO A 146 10.87 23.17 -9.44
N ALA A 147 9.60 23.40 -9.85
CA ALA A 147 8.63 24.15 -9.04
C ALA A 147 8.30 23.44 -7.72
N VAL A 148 8.14 22.11 -7.76
CA VAL A 148 7.92 21.27 -6.57
C VAL A 148 9.17 21.24 -5.70
N ALA A 149 10.36 21.12 -6.29
CA ALA A 149 11.62 21.13 -5.56
C ALA A 149 11.83 22.45 -4.79
N ALA A 150 11.41 23.57 -5.38
CA ALA A 150 11.50 24.90 -4.77
C ALA A 150 10.46 25.13 -3.65
N ALA A 151 9.28 24.52 -3.74
CA ALA A 151 8.20 24.69 -2.76
C ALA A 151 7.44 23.36 -2.51
N PRO A 152 8.06 22.36 -1.85
CA PRO A 152 7.51 21.01 -1.74
C PRO A 152 6.24 20.94 -0.86
N ASP A 153 6.05 21.92 0.02
CA ASP A 153 4.91 22.01 0.94
C ASP A 153 3.69 22.73 0.34
N GLN A 154 3.75 23.09 -0.94
CA GLN A 154 2.64 23.73 -1.67
C GLN A 154 2.05 22.77 -2.71
N PRO A 155 0.75 22.87 -3.02
CA PRO A 155 0.18 22.15 -4.15
C PRO A 155 0.70 22.74 -5.48
N HIS A 156 0.96 21.88 -6.46
CA HIS A 156 1.36 22.29 -7.81
C HIS A 156 0.55 21.55 -8.86
N HIS A 157 0.00 22.27 -9.84
CA HIS A 157 -0.48 21.64 -11.07
C HIS A 157 0.72 21.33 -11.97
N LEU A 158 0.88 20.08 -12.39
CA LEU A 158 2.05 19.67 -13.18
C LEU A 158 1.74 19.60 -14.67
N ARG A 159 0.61 19.01 -15.04
CA ARG A 159 0.14 18.94 -16.43
C ARG A 159 -1.32 18.53 -16.52
N ASP A 160 -1.94 18.94 -17.61
CA ASP A 160 -3.09 18.26 -18.20
C ASP A 160 -2.61 17.11 -19.09
N TRP A 161 -3.35 16.02 -19.12
CA TRP A 161 -3.04 14.86 -19.94
C TRP A 161 -4.27 14.39 -20.72
N VAL A 162 -4.00 13.73 -21.85
CA VAL A 162 -5.00 13.13 -22.72
C VAL A 162 -4.55 11.74 -23.11
N VAL A 163 -5.40 10.74 -22.91
CA VAL A 163 -5.25 9.40 -23.48
C VAL A 163 -6.23 9.27 -24.65
N PRO A 164 -5.73 9.31 -25.90
CA PRO A 164 -6.57 9.19 -27.07
C PRO A 164 -7.09 7.76 -27.23
N MET A 165 -8.36 7.65 -27.58
CA MET A 165 -9.08 6.39 -27.75
C MET A 165 -9.92 6.43 -29.02
N ARG A 166 -10.37 5.26 -29.47
CA ARG A 166 -11.24 5.14 -30.63
C ARG A 166 -12.24 4.01 -30.45
N VAL A 167 -13.45 4.21 -30.96
CA VAL A 167 -14.43 3.15 -31.20
C VAL A 167 -14.76 3.16 -32.67
N ASP A 168 -14.38 2.09 -33.37
CA ASP A 168 -14.45 1.99 -34.82
C ASP A 168 -13.74 3.17 -35.53
N ALA A 169 -14.50 4.13 -36.08
CA ALA A 169 -13.96 5.34 -36.71
C ALA A 169 -14.11 6.61 -35.85
N THR A 170 -14.76 6.52 -34.69
CA THR A 170 -15.07 7.67 -33.84
C THR A 170 -13.97 7.89 -32.82
N ALA A 171 -13.32 9.05 -32.87
CA ALA A 171 -12.33 9.46 -31.89
C ALA A 171 -12.99 9.76 -30.53
N LEU A 172 -12.38 9.26 -29.47
CA LEU A 172 -12.75 9.47 -28.08
C LEU A 172 -11.51 9.93 -27.30
N GLN A 173 -11.71 10.55 -26.15
CA GLN A 173 -10.62 10.99 -25.29
C GLN A 173 -10.95 10.74 -23.83
N LEU A 174 -9.96 10.26 -23.09
CA LEU A 174 -9.91 10.32 -21.64
C LEU A 174 -8.97 11.47 -21.27
N THR A 175 -9.43 12.42 -20.48
CA THR A 175 -8.65 13.59 -20.10
C THR A 175 -8.55 13.71 -18.59
N GLY A 176 -7.51 14.39 -18.13
CA GLY A 176 -7.31 14.59 -16.71
C GLY A 176 -6.12 15.47 -16.36
N THR A 177 -5.81 15.51 -15.07
CA THR A 177 -4.71 16.29 -14.50
C THR A 177 -3.77 15.41 -13.71
N LEU A 178 -2.52 15.88 -13.62
CA LEU A 178 -1.51 15.37 -12.70
C LEU A 178 -1.07 16.52 -11.80
N ASP A 179 -1.30 16.37 -10.50
CA ASP A 179 -1.06 17.42 -9.51
C ASP A 179 -0.14 16.91 -8.40
N TRP A 180 0.79 17.75 -7.94
CA TRP A 180 1.51 17.52 -6.69
C TRP A 180 0.65 17.96 -5.51
N VAL A 181 0.48 17.06 -4.55
CA VAL A 181 -0.21 17.32 -3.29
C VAL A 181 0.81 17.39 -2.16
N GLN A 182 0.80 18.50 -1.43
CA GLN A 182 1.69 18.74 -0.29
C GLN A 182 1.68 17.53 0.68
N PRO A 183 2.85 17.03 1.12
CA PRO A 183 2.93 15.92 2.09
C PRO A 183 2.33 16.31 3.45
N PRO A 184 1.87 15.33 4.25
CA PRO A 184 1.43 15.60 5.62
C PRO A 184 2.64 15.93 6.53
N ALA A 185 2.35 16.47 7.72
CA ALA A 185 3.35 16.60 8.79
C ALA A 185 3.76 15.21 9.32
N TRP A 186 4.69 14.56 8.62
CA TRP A 186 5.06 13.16 8.82
C TRP A 186 5.49 12.82 10.25
N TRP A 187 6.16 13.75 10.94
CA TRP A 187 6.65 13.57 12.30
C TRP A 187 5.51 13.38 13.31
N VAL A 188 4.34 14.00 13.10
CA VAL A 188 3.17 13.85 13.99
C VAL A 188 2.72 12.40 14.04
N TRP A 189 2.68 11.74 12.88
CA TRP A 189 2.24 10.35 12.78
C TRP A 189 3.24 9.38 13.43
N TRP A 190 4.54 9.64 13.32
CA TRP A 190 5.54 8.87 14.05
C TRP A 190 5.46 9.07 15.55
N LEU A 191 5.24 10.30 16.02
CA LEU A 191 5.03 10.57 17.45
C LEU A 191 3.80 9.83 17.98
N ILE A 192 2.69 9.80 17.23
CA ILE A 192 1.48 9.05 17.60
C ILE A 192 1.77 7.54 17.63
N ALA A 193 2.39 6.99 16.58
CA ALA A 193 2.63 5.55 16.46
C ALA A 193 3.64 5.04 17.51
N ILE A 194 4.81 5.67 17.60
CA ILE A 194 5.87 5.30 18.55
C ILE A 194 5.45 5.64 19.98
N GLY A 195 4.91 6.83 20.21
CA GLY A 195 4.42 7.24 21.53
C GLY A 195 3.31 6.31 22.03
N GLY A 196 2.37 5.92 21.16
CA GLY A 196 1.35 4.92 21.45
C GLY A 196 1.94 3.55 21.79
N ALA A 197 2.90 3.05 21.01
CA ALA A 197 3.57 1.79 21.29
C ALA A 197 4.27 1.81 22.67
N LEU A 198 4.99 2.88 22.99
CA LEU A 198 5.70 3.02 24.26
C LEU A 198 4.74 3.13 25.45
N LEU A 199 3.65 3.88 25.30
CA LEU A 199 2.60 3.98 26.33
C LEU A 199 2.00 2.60 26.63
N LEU A 200 1.65 1.84 25.59
CA LEU A 200 1.14 0.48 25.73
C LEU A 200 2.20 -0.49 26.29
N ALA A 201 3.48 -0.29 25.98
CA ALA A 201 4.58 -1.08 26.53
C ALA A 201 4.67 -0.98 28.07
N LEU A 202 4.22 0.13 28.67
CA LEU A 202 4.18 0.30 30.12
C LEU A 202 3.30 -0.74 30.82
N LEU A 203 2.32 -1.35 30.13
CA LEU A 203 1.54 -2.48 30.65
C LEU A 203 2.42 -3.68 31.03
N GLY A 204 3.58 -3.84 30.39
CA GLY A 204 4.56 -4.88 30.72
C GLY A 204 5.33 -4.65 32.02
N LEU A 205 5.25 -3.43 32.60
CA LEU A 205 5.83 -3.10 33.91
C LEU A 205 4.88 -3.43 35.06
N LEU A 206 3.59 -3.58 34.79
CA LEU A 206 2.58 -3.94 35.78
C LEU A 206 2.80 -5.38 36.29
N PRO A 207 2.35 -5.70 37.52
CA PRO A 207 2.40 -7.06 38.02
C PRO A 207 1.72 -8.01 37.04
N LYS A 208 2.32 -9.19 36.80
CA LYS A 208 1.69 -10.19 35.95
C LYS A 208 0.29 -10.44 36.52
N SER A 209 -0.74 -10.31 35.69
CA SER A 209 -2.13 -10.61 36.03
C SER A 209 -2.85 -11.17 34.81
N ARG A 210 -3.97 -11.87 35.05
CA ARG A 210 -4.79 -12.39 33.96
C ARG A 210 -5.38 -11.24 33.15
N SER A 211 -5.87 -10.19 33.81
CA SER A 211 -6.43 -9.00 33.16
C SER A 211 -5.45 -8.33 32.20
N ILE A 212 -4.18 -8.14 32.59
CA ILE A 212 -3.16 -7.57 31.68
C ILE A 212 -2.90 -8.50 30.49
N THR A 213 -2.92 -9.82 30.69
CA THR A 213 -2.78 -10.77 29.57
C THR A 213 -3.95 -10.67 28.59
N VAL A 214 -5.18 -10.53 29.11
CA VAL A 214 -6.38 -10.30 28.28
C VAL A 214 -6.25 -8.99 27.50
N VAL A 215 -5.83 -7.90 28.14
CA VAL A 215 -5.60 -6.62 27.45
C VAL A 215 -4.59 -6.78 26.32
N LEU A 216 -3.40 -7.34 26.58
CA LEU A 216 -2.39 -7.55 25.55
C LEU A 216 -2.88 -8.46 24.40
N ALA A 217 -3.67 -9.50 24.72
CA ALA A 217 -4.28 -10.36 23.71
C ALA A 217 -5.27 -9.61 22.82
N LEU A 218 -6.09 -8.74 23.41
CA LEU A 218 -7.03 -7.88 22.66
C LEU A 218 -6.26 -6.88 21.79
N LEU A 219 -5.19 -6.25 22.30
CA LEU A 219 -4.35 -5.34 21.52
C LEU A 219 -3.70 -6.04 20.30
N ALA A 220 -3.08 -7.22 20.50
CA ALA A 220 -2.52 -8.01 19.40
C ALA A 220 -3.58 -8.44 18.39
N THR A 221 -4.74 -8.88 18.86
CA THR A 221 -5.86 -9.27 17.98
C THR A 221 -6.35 -8.09 17.16
N SER A 222 -6.55 -6.93 17.78
CA SER A 222 -6.95 -5.70 17.10
C SER A 222 -5.91 -5.24 16.07
N ALA A 223 -4.61 -5.33 16.39
CA ALA A 223 -3.54 -5.05 15.44
C ALA A 223 -3.62 -5.97 14.21
N GLY A 224 -3.85 -7.27 14.42
CA GLY A 224 -4.05 -8.24 13.35
C GLY A 224 -5.30 -7.96 12.51
N VAL A 225 -6.45 -7.69 13.14
CA VAL A 225 -7.69 -7.34 12.42
C VAL A 225 -7.49 -6.08 11.57
N LEU A 226 -6.88 -5.04 12.12
CA LEU A 226 -6.55 -3.82 11.38
C LEU A 226 -5.59 -4.09 10.21
N GLY A 227 -4.62 -4.99 10.39
CA GLY A 227 -3.73 -5.43 9.31
C GLY A 227 -4.48 -6.08 8.15
N LEU A 228 -5.44 -6.97 8.44
CA LEU A 228 -6.29 -7.58 7.39
C LEU A 228 -7.22 -6.58 6.73
N VAL A 229 -7.79 -5.65 7.50
CA VAL A 229 -8.62 -4.56 6.97
C VAL A 229 -7.80 -3.69 6.01
N TYR A 230 -6.58 -3.33 6.38
CA TYR A 230 -5.70 -2.53 5.54
C TYR A 230 -5.26 -3.28 4.28
N ALA A 231 -4.84 -4.54 4.38
CA ALA A 231 -4.49 -5.37 3.24
C ALA A 231 -5.67 -5.51 2.25
N THR A 232 -6.88 -5.75 2.77
CA THR A 232 -8.10 -5.81 1.96
C THR A 232 -8.38 -4.47 1.28
N ALA A 233 -8.21 -3.36 2.00
CA ALA A 233 -8.41 -2.03 1.46
C ALA A 233 -7.45 -1.73 0.30
N ARG A 234 -6.18 -2.15 0.39
CA ARG A 234 -5.21 -2.05 -0.72
C ARG A 234 -5.68 -2.81 -1.96
N GLU A 235 -6.22 -4.01 -1.78
CA GLU A 235 -6.73 -4.79 -2.92
C GLU A 235 -7.99 -4.19 -3.54
N VAL A 236 -8.85 -3.56 -2.73
CA VAL A 236 -10.02 -2.83 -3.24
C VAL A 236 -9.60 -1.61 -4.05
N ASP A 237 -8.56 -0.90 -3.62
CA ASP A 237 -7.94 0.21 -4.35
C ASP A 237 -7.23 -0.25 -5.63
N ALA A 238 -6.60 -1.42 -5.60
CA ALA A 238 -6.02 -2.09 -6.78
C ALA A 238 -7.07 -2.60 -7.78
N GLY A 239 -8.35 -2.27 -7.59
CA GLY A 239 -9.43 -2.56 -8.52
C GLY A 239 -10.11 -3.92 -8.31
N ASN A 240 -9.77 -4.68 -7.27
CA ASN A 240 -10.43 -5.95 -6.96
C ASN A 240 -11.74 -5.70 -6.18
N LYS A 241 -12.88 -6.14 -6.72
CA LYS A 241 -14.21 -5.83 -6.15
C LYS A 241 -14.97 -7.04 -5.60
N THR A 242 -14.49 -8.25 -5.86
CA THR A 242 -15.15 -9.48 -5.42
C THR A 242 -14.27 -10.25 -4.44
N ILE A 243 -14.90 -11.11 -3.64
CA ILE A 243 -14.24 -11.83 -2.54
C ILE A 243 -13.09 -12.73 -3.03
N TRP A 244 -13.26 -13.42 -4.15
CA TRP A 244 -12.27 -14.41 -4.62
C TRP A 244 -10.96 -13.78 -5.10
N PRO A 245 -10.95 -12.76 -5.98
CA PRO A 245 -9.74 -12.02 -6.31
C PRO A 245 -9.08 -11.41 -5.08
N ILE A 246 -9.85 -10.78 -4.18
CA ILE A 246 -9.30 -10.19 -2.95
C ILE A 246 -8.61 -11.28 -2.11
N LEU A 247 -9.27 -12.41 -1.86
CA LEU A 247 -8.69 -13.52 -1.12
C LEU A 247 -7.42 -14.06 -1.78
N GLY A 248 -7.41 -14.22 -3.11
CA GLY A 248 -6.22 -14.62 -3.85
C GLY A 248 -5.06 -13.65 -3.61
N GLN A 249 -5.32 -12.35 -3.76
CA GLN A 249 -4.30 -11.31 -3.59
C GLN A 249 -3.81 -11.16 -2.15
N LEU A 250 -4.66 -11.44 -1.15
CA LEU A 250 -4.24 -11.47 0.25
C LEU A 250 -3.15 -12.52 0.52
N PHE A 251 -3.13 -13.62 -0.23
CA PHE A 251 -2.14 -14.69 -0.10
C PHE A 251 -1.08 -14.70 -1.21
N THR A 252 -1.07 -13.69 -2.09
CA THR A 252 0.00 -13.47 -3.08
C THR A 252 0.68 -12.13 -2.84
N THR A 253 0.00 -11.02 -3.17
CA THR A 253 0.56 -9.66 -3.13
C THR A 253 0.67 -9.13 -1.69
N GLN A 254 -0.33 -9.40 -0.84
CA GLN A 254 -0.31 -8.97 0.57
C GLN A 254 0.16 -10.06 1.53
N LEU A 255 0.87 -11.09 1.04
CA LEU A 255 1.17 -12.32 1.79
C LEU A 255 1.73 -12.05 3.20
N TRP A 256 2.75 -11.22 3.32
CA TRP A 256 3.41 -10.95 4.60
C TRP A 256 2.51 -10.19 5.58
N THR A 257 1.75 -9.21 5.09
CA THR A 257 0.77 -8.49 5.91
C THR A 257 -0.32 -9.46 6.40
N THR A 258 -0.85 -10.30 5.51
CA THR A 258 -1.91 -11.27 5.83
C THR A 258 -1.44 -12.31 6.86
N VAL A 259 -0.30 -12.98 6.62
CA VAL A 259 0.18 -14.05 7.50
C VAL A 259 0.53 -13.53 8.89
N THR A 260 1.17 -12.37 8.98
CA THR A 260 1.54 -11.78 10.27
C THR A 260 0.35 -11.22 11.04
N ALA A 261 -0.65 -10.69 10.33
CA ALA A 261 -1.92 -10.31 10.92
C ALA A 261 -2.68 -11.52 11.51
N LEU A 262 -2.77 -12.62 10.75
CA LEU A 262 -3.34 -13.88 11.23
C LEU A 262 -2.55 -14.45 12.42
N ALA A 263 -1.23 -14.39 12.38
CA ALA A 263 -0.37 -14.82 13.48
C ALA A 263 -0.59 -13.98 14.76
N ALA A 264 -0.80 -12.67 14.65
CA ALA A 264 -1.13 -11.81 15.78
C ALA A 264 -2.50 -12.13 16.38
N ILE A 265 -3.52 -12.40 15.55
CA ILE A 265 -4.83 -12.87 15.98
C ILE A 265 -4.69 -14.22 16.70
N ALA A 266 -3.98 -15.18 16.11
CA ALA A 266 -3.74 -16.50 16.69
C ALA A 266 -2.98 -16.40 18.02
N ALA A 267 -1.98 -15.52 18.12
CA ALA A 267 -1.25 -15.25 19.36
C ALA A 267 -2.17 -14.68 20.46
N GLY A 268 -3.06 -13.76 20.09
CA GLY A 268 -4.09 -13.22 20.99
C GLY A 268 -5.02 -14.32 21.51
N VAL A 269 -5.62 -15.09 20.61
CA VAL A 269 -6.51 -16.22 20.96
C VAL A 269 -5.78 -17.25 21.83
N TYR A 270 -4.55 -17.62 21.45
CA TYR A 270 -3.72 -18.55 22.22
C TYR A 270 -3.45 -18.04 23.64
N ALA A 271 -3.12 -16.76 23.81
CA ALA A 271 -2.92 -16.19 25.14
C ALA A 271 -4.21 -16.19 25.98
N LEU A 272 -5.38 -16.09 25.35
CA LEU A 272 -6.68 -16.20 26.01
C LEU A 272 -7.04 -17.63 26.42
N THR A 273 -6.46 -18.68 25.85
CA THR A 273 -6.75 -20.07 26.28
C THR A 273 -5.76 -20.60 27.31
N ARG A 274 -4.61 -19.93 27.52
CA ARG A 274 -3.51 -20.40 28.36
C ARG A 274 -3.51 -19.82 29.78
N ARG A 275 -2.75 -20.47 30.67
CA ARG A 275 -2.54 -19.96 32.03
C ARG A 275 -1.67 -18.70 32.01
N LYS A 276 -1.71 -17.97 33.12
CA LYS A 276 -1.04 -16.68 33.29
C LYS A 276 0.45 -16.75 32.95
N GLY A 277 0.87 -16.03 31.92
CA GLY A 277 2.27 -15.86 31.53
C GLY A 277 2.79 -16.83 30.45
N GLU A 278 2.06 -17.89 30.12
CA GLU A 278 2.44 -18.86 29.09
C GLU A 278 2.26 -18.31 27.66
N GLY A 279 1.39 -17.31 27.49
CA GLY A 279 1.12 -16.65 26.21
C GLY A 279 2.06 -15.49 25.87
N ASP A 280 2.93 -15.07 26.80
CA ASP A 280 3.73 -13.84 26.64
C ASP A 280 4.70 -13.94 25.44
N PHE A 281 5.27 -15.11 25.17
CA PHE A 281 6.11 -15.32 23.99
C PHE A 281 5.34 -15.19 22.67
N ALA A 282 4.16 -15.83 22.58
CA ALA A 282 3.32 -15.76 21.39
C ALA A 282 2.88 -14.31 21.12
N LEU A 283 2.47 -13.58 22.16
CA LEU A 283 2.11 -12.17 22.06
C LEU A 283 3.30 -11.29 21.63
N ALA A 284 4.50 -11.58 22.16
CA ALA A 284 5.71 -10.87 21.76
C ALA A 284 6.02 -11.05 20.27
N LEU A 285 5.99 -12.29 19.80
CA LEU A 285 6.25 -12.64 18.41
C LEU A 285 5.16 -12.12 17.46
N GLY A 286 3.89 -12.39 17.77
CA GLY A 286 2.76 -11.96 16.95
C GLY A 286 2.64 -10.44 16.86
N GLY A 287 2.80 -9.74 18.00
CA GLY A 287 2.81 -8.28 18.05
C GLY A 287 3.97 -7.68 17.25
N ALA A 288 5.17 -8.25 17.35
CA ALA A 288 6.33 -7.78 16.59
C ALA A 288 6.14 -8.00 15.09
N ALA A 289 5.65 -9.18 14.70
CA ALA A 289 5.41 -9.54 13.31
C ALA A 289 4.39 -8.61 12.65
N VAL A 290 3.22 -8.40 13.27
CA VAL A 290 2.20 -7.50 12.69
C VAL A 290 2.64 -6.04 12.72
N GLY A 291 3.32 -5.59 13.78
CA GLY A 291 3.86 -4.24 13.86
C GLY A 291 4.88 -3.95 12.75
N LEU A 292 5.69 -4.95 12.37
CA LEU A 292 6.69 -4.84 11.32
C LEU A 292 6.08 -4.97 9.91
N PHE A 293 5.35 -6.06 9.63
CA PHE A 293 4.94 -6.42 8.28
C PHE A 293 3.56 -5.88 7.86
N ALA A 294 2.73 -5.45 8.80
CA ALA A 294 1.50 -4.72 8.49
C ALA A 294 1.65 -3.22 8.79
N GLY A 295 2.38 -2.87 9.85
CA GLY A 295 2.62 -1.48 10.24
C GLY A 295 3.78 -0.82 9.48
N MET A 296 5.02 -1.21 9.83
CA MET A 296 6.25 -0.55 9.38
C MET A 296 6.45 -0.62 7.86
N SER A 297 6.16 -1.75 7.23
CA SER A 297 6.22 -1.91 5.75
C SER A 297 5.31 -0.93 5.01
N ASN A 298 4.22 -0.50 5.63
CA ASN A 298 3.27 0.46 5.06
C ASN A 298 3.45 1.89 5.62
N ALA A 299 4.54 2.18 6.34
CA ALA A 299 4.74 3.48 6.99
C ALA A 299 5.00 4.64 6.00
N ALA A 300 5.18 4.35 4.71
CA ALA A 300 5.24 5.35 3.65
C ALA A 300 4.00 6.27 3.65
N VAL A 301 2.85 5.79 4.13
CA VAL A 301 1.62 6.58 4.29
C VAL A 301 1.79 7.82 5.17
N PHE A 302 2.75 7.81 6.11
CA PHE A 302 3.01 8.97 6.97
C PHE A 302 3.74 10.10 6.24
N HIS A 303 4.41 9.80 5.13
CA HIS A 303 5.26 10.75 4.40
C HIS A 303 4.62 11.27 3.11
N ARG A 304 3.56 10.61 2.65
CA ARG A 304 2.99 10.83 1.33
C ARG A 304 1.50 11.13 1.41
N SER A 305 0.97 11.91 0.48
CA SER A 305 -0.40 12.46 0.57
C SER A 305 -1.49 11.55 0.06
N ILE A 306 -1.21 10.79 -0.99
CA ILE A 306 -2.10 9.82 -1.60
C ILE A 306 -1.64 8.44 -1.15
N ILE A 307 -2.58 7.62 -0.71
CA ILE A 307 -2.34 6.28 -0.20
C ILE A 307 -3.27 5.28 -0.92
N PRO A 308 -2.84 4.03 -1.17
CA PRO A 308 -3.57 3.08 -2.01
C PRO A 308 -4.68 2.38 -1.21
N VAL A 309 -5.71 3.13 -0.84
CA VAL A 309 -6.90 2.64 -0.11
C VAL A 309 -8.14 3.43 -0.56
N PRO A 310 -9.34 2.83 -0.53
CA PRO A 310 -10.56 3.46 -1.06
C PRO A 310 -11.13 4.58 -0.17
N TRP A 311 -10.56 4.83 1.00
CA TRP A 311 -10.98 5.86 1.95
C TRP A 311 -10.00 7.03 2.00
N ASP A 312 -10.33 8.06 2.77
CA ASP A 312 -9.49 9.24 2.92
C ASP A 312 -8.12 8.92 3.53
N ALA A 313 -7.11 9.72 3.14
CA ALA A 313 -5.75 9.48 3.56
C ALA A 313 -5.53 9.54 5.09
N PRO A 314 -6.15 10.48 5.84
CA PRO A 314 -6.11 10.46 7.31
C PRO A 314 -6.57 9.13 7.92
N SER A 315 -7.68 8.55 7.46
CA SER A 315 -8.18 7.25 7.95
C SER A 315 -7.14 6.13 7.77
N GLY A 316 -6.50 6.05 6.60
CA GLY A 316 -5.44 5.04 6.39
C GLY A 316 -4.22 5.24 7.28
N ARG A 317 -3.82 6.49 7.57
CA ARG A 317 -2.73 6.79 8.51
C ARG A 317 -3.09 6.41 9.94
N ILE A 318 -4.33 6.65 10.38
CA ILE A 318 -4.81 6.22 11.70
C ILE A 318 -4.70 4.70 11.83
N VAL A 319 -5.12 3.94 10.81
CA VAL A 319 -5.02 2.48 10.81
C VAL A 319 -3.57 2.02 10.93
N ILE A 320 -2.64 2.55 10.11
CA ILE A 320 -1.22 2.17 10.20
C ILE A 320 -0.59 2.57 11.53
N ALA A 321 -0.88 3.78 12.05
CA ALA A 321 -0.40 4.22 13.35
C ALA A 321 -0.91 3.32 14.48
N ALA A 322 -2.18 2.91 14.42
CA ALA A 322 -2.76 1.96 15.36
C ALA A 322 -2.11 0.58 15.26
N ILE A 323 -1.85 0.04 14.06
CA ILE A 323 -1.18 -1.25 13.90
C ILE A 323 0.22 -1.21 14.54
N ILE A 324 1.01 -0.16 14.28
CA ILE A 324 2.34 0.02 14.86
C ILE A 324 2.25 0.13 16.39
N ALA A 325 1.34 0.98 16.90
CA ALA A 325 1.16 1.19 18.34
C ALA A 325 0.73 -0.09 19.06
N LEU A 326 -0.32 -0.76 18.56
CA LEU A 326 -0.91 -1.94 19.19
C LEU A 326 0.02 -3.16 19.07
N GLY A 327 0.57 -3.42 17.88
CA GLY A 327 1.49 -4.53 17.63
C GLY A 327 2.82 -4.34 18.37
N GLY A 328 3.50 -3.21 18.14
CA GLY A 328 4.77 -2.88 18.76
C GLY A 328 4.66 -2.74 20.28
N GLY A 329 3.60 -2.09 20.77
CA GLY A 329 3.34 -1.96 22.21
C GLY A 329 3.07 -3.30 22.88
N THR A 330 2.30 -4.19 22.24
CA THR A 330 2.10 -5.56 22.74
C THR A 330 3.41 -6.33 22.77
N ALA A 331 4.22 -6.21 21.72
CA ALA A 331 5.51 -6.88 21.63
C ALA A 331 6.44 -6.48 22.78
N LEU A 332 6.62 -5.17 22.97
CA LEU A 332 7.46 -4.61 24.03
C LEU A 332 6.95 -4.97 25.43
N ALA A 333 5.64 -4.83 25.67
CA ALA A 333 5.03 -5.20 26.95
C ALA A 333 5.25 -6.69 27.29
N ALA A 334 5.04 -7.57 26.32
CA ALA A 334 5.21 -9.00 26.49
C ALA A 334 6.69 -9.38 26.70
N MET A 335 7.62 -8.76 25.98
CA MET A 335 9.07 -8.92 26.20
C MET A 335 9.51 -8.49 27.61
N LEU A 336 8.99 -7.37 28.13
CA LEU A 336 9.27 -6.91 29.50
C LEU A 336 8.78 -7.91 30.55
N ARG A 337 7.63 -8.56 30.31
CA ARG A 337 7.08 -9.61 31.18
C ARG A 337 7.90 -10.90 31.13
N LEU A 338 8.49 -11.25 29.98
CA LEU A 338 9.40 -12.39 29.85
C LEU A 338 10.70 -12.16 30.63
N ARG A 339 11.31 -10.96 30.56
CA ARG A 339 12.56 -10.66 31.29
C ARG A 339 12.41 -10.70 32.83
N GLY A 340 11.19 -10.56 33.34
CA GLY A 340 10.90 -10.64 34.77
C GLY A 340 10.99 -12.05 35.38
N THR A 341 11.25 -13.10 34.59
CA THR A 341 11.31 -14.50 35.07
C THR A 341 12.73 -15.03 35.30
N ALA A 342 13.78 -14.20 35.15
CA ALA A 342 15.14 -14.62 35.47
C ALA A 342 15.26 -14.88 36.99
N PRO A 343 15.79 -16.04 37.43
CA PRO A 343 15.92 -16.34 38.85
C PRO A 343 16.77 -15.28 39.54
N ARG A 344 16.30 -14.81 40.70
CA ARG A 344 17.16 -14.03 41.61
C ARG A 344 18.25 -14.98 42.07
N ASN A 345 19.52 -14.68 41.76
CA ASN A 345 20.64 -15.33 42.42
C ASN A 345 20.42 -15.18 43.93
N VAL A 346 20.14 -16.31 44.58
CA VAL A 346 20.18 -16.41 46.03
C VAL A 346 21.66 -16.40 46.37
N ALA A 347 22.14 -15.29 46.91
CA ALA A 347 23.43 -15.19 47.58
C ALA A 347 23.20 -15.45 49.06
#